data_AF-A0A2C5YYW4-F1
#
_entry.id   AF-A0A2C5YYW4-F1
#
_cell.length_a   1.000
_cell.length_b   1.000
_cell.length_c   1.000
_cell.angle_alpha   90.00
_cell.angle_beta   90.00
_cell.angle_gamma   90.00
#
_symmetry.space_group_name_H-M   'P 1'
#
loop_
_entity.id
_entity.type
_entity.pdbx_description
1 polymer ?
#
loop_
_entity_poly.entity_id
_entity_poly.type
_entity_poly.pdbx_seq_one_letter_code
_entity_poly.pdbx_strand_id
1 'polypeptide(L)'
;MEANTVTSDENRSEMQIGRGVYTTPNLGGWDEDYGWHCAVFADAQQFEYVDKAYVPRGLFQRSREDVTPAIWDYISRNFPGVNPAKTLLISYIEEGPRMQMLIPFDLLNANGGGLQITVECEDSEEKLRDKIKDEVGEGAEVDYGSWRSLSGEFSDVESDPGSEEDLRLANAE
;
A
#
# COMPACT_ATOMS: atom_id res chain seq x y z
N MET A 1 -23.82 4.17 0.42
CA MET A 1 -22.46 4.63 0.12
C MET A 1 -22.42 6.11 0.45
N GLU A 2 -21.55 6.50 1.37
CA GLU A 2 -21.30 7.91 1.67
C GLU A 2 -20.26 8.44 0.67
N ALA A 3 -20.48 9.63 0.12
CA ALA A 3 -19.49 10.29 -0.72
C ALA A 3 -18.21 10.58 0.09
N ASN A 4 -17.06 10.67 -0.59
CA ASN A 4 -15.74 10.98 0.00
C ASN A 4 -15.23 9.95 1.02
N THR A 5 -15.66 8.69 0.88
CA THR A 5 -15.16 7.58 1.70
C THR A 5 -14.50 6.53 0.82
N VAL A 6 -13.38 6.01 1.28
CA VAL A 6 -12.75 4.85 0.65
C VAL A 6 -13.62 3.63 0.94
N THR A 7 -14.04 2.93 -0.12
CA THR A 7 -14.82 1.69 -0.03
C THR A 7 -14.13 0.59 -0.82
N SER A 8 -14.30 -0.65 -0.39
CA SER A 8 -13.73 -1.82 -1.07
C SER A 8 -14.63 -2.27 -2.21
N ASP A 9 -14.07 -2.41 -3.41
CA ASP A 9 -14.69 -3.26 -4.44
C ASP A 9 -14.42 -4.74 -4.15
N GLU A 10 -15.30 -5.62 -4.64
CA GLU A 10 -15.13 -7.07 -4.52
C GLU A 10 -13.76 -7.51 -5.08
N ASN A 11 -13.06 -8.38 -4.34
CA ASN A 11 -11.71 -8.83 -4.64
C ASN A 11 -11.55 -9.25 -6.11
N ARG A 12 -10.70 -8.54 -6.86
CA ARG A 12 -10.35 -8.92 -8.23
C ARG A 12 -9.16 -9.89 -8.21
N SER A 13 -9.13 -10.82 -9.17
CA SER A 13 -7.91 -11.54 -9.52
C SER A 13 -6.84 -10.50 -9.88
N GLU A 14 -5.60 -10.64 -9.37
CA GLU A 14 -4.44 -9.69 -9.45
C GLU A 14 -4.13 -8.88 -8.16
N MET A 15 -4.58 -9.33 -6.98
CA MET A 15 -4.13 -8.75 -5.70
C MET A 15 -2.64 -9.03 -5.45
N GLN A 16 -1.85 -7.98 -5.27
CA GLN A 16 -0.40 -8.10 -5.05
C GLN A 16 -0.04 -8.12 -3.57
N ILE A 17 -0.52 -7.19 -2.75
CA ILE A 17 -0.17 -7.13 -1.32
C ILE A 17 -1.35 -7.44 -0.39
N GLY A 18 -2.35 -8.15 -0.91
CA GLY A 18 -3.51 -8.64 -0.17
C GLY A 18 -4.78 -7.82 -0.38
N ARG A 19 -5.75 -8.03 0.52
CA ARG A 19 -7.07 -7.38 0.47
C ARG A 19 -7.07 -6.02 1.14
N GLY A 20 -7.51 -5.00 0.42
CA GLY A 20 -7.47 -3.62 0.90
C GLY A 20 -7.68 -2.63 -0.23
N VAL A 21 -7.41 -1.36 0.06
CA VAL A 21 -7.45 -0.28 -0.92
C VAL A 21 -6.03 0.07 -1.33
N TYR A 22 -5.79 0.03 -2.64
CA TYR A 22 -4.48 0.29 -3.22
C TYR A 22 -4.33 1.78 -3.59
N THR A 23 -3.15 2.34 -3.29
CA THR A 23 -2.78 3.71 -3.66
C THR A 23 -1.35 3.76 -4.21
N THR A 24 -1.05 4.75 -5.05
CA THR A 24 0.29 5.07 -5.55
C THR A 24 0.86 6.30 -4.84
N PRO A 25 2.19 6.48 -4.79
CA PRO A 25 2.81 7.62 -4.13
C PRO A 25 2.54 8.96 -4.83
N ASN A 26 2.05 8.93 -6.08
CA ASN A 26 1.73 10.10 -6.88
C ASN A 26 0.36 9.93 -7.59
N LEU A 27 -0.22 11.07 -7.97
CA LEU A 27 -1.40 11.11 -8.83
C LEU A 27 -1.07 10.52 -10.20
N GLY A 28 -1.99 9.72 -10.76
CA GLY A 28 -1.79 9.08 -12.05
C GLY A 28 -0.72 7.99 -12.06
N GLY A 29 -0.36 7.44 -10.88
CA GLY A 29 0.68 6.42 -10.76
C GLY A 29 0.35 5.05 -11.38
N TRP A 30 -0.93 4.80 -11.67
CA TRP A 30 -1.41 3.61 -12.38
C TRP A 30 -1.35 3.82 -13.90
N ASP A 31 -1.04 2.76 -14.67
CA ASP A 31 -0.95 2.85 -16.14
C ASP A 31 -2.29 3.07 -16.83
N GLU A 32 -3.38 2.66 -16.18
CA GLU A 32 -4.73 2.76 -16.72
C GLU A 32 -5.45 3.98 -16.11
N ASP A 33 -5.99 4.83 -16.99
CA ASP A 33 -6.86 5.93 -16.60
C ASP A 33 -8.31 5.46 -16.54
N TYR A 34 -8.86 5.44 -15.31
CA TYR A 34 -10.24 5.04 -15.04
C TYR A 34 -11.21 6.24 -15.03
N GLY A 35 -10.75 7.44 -15.40
CA GLY A 35 -11.55 8.65 -15.56
C GLY A 35 -11.86 9.42 -14.27
N TRP A 36 -11.48 8.88 -13.10
CA TRP A 36 -11.52 9.58 -11.83
C TRP A 36 -10.15 9.51 -11.15
N HIS A 37 -9.73 10.65 -10.62
CA HIS A 37 -8.48 10.78 -9.88
C HIS A 37 -8.83 11.16 -8.45
N CYS A 38 -8.22 10.49 -7.49
CA CYS A 38 -8.48 10.74 -6.08
C CYS A 38 -7.17 10.91 -5.29
N ALA A 39 -7.16 11.89 -4.38
CA ALA A 39 -6.15 12.05 -3.35
C ALA A 39 -6.74 11.58 -2.01
N VAL A 40 -5.99 10.74 -1.32
CA VAL A 40 -6.39 10.18 -0.02
C VAL A 40 -5.59 10.88 1.07
N PHE A 41 -6.29 11.43 2.05
CA PHE A 41 -5.71 12.10 3.21
C PHE A 41 -6.03 11.33 4.48
N ALA A 42 -5.20 11.50 5.50
CA ALA A 42 -5.40 10.93 6.82
C ALA A 42 -4.96 11.94 7.90
N ASP A 43 -5.43 11.75 9.13
CA ASP A 43 -4.94 12.52 10.26
C ASP A 43 -3.45 12.23 10.48
N ALA A 44 -2.62 13.28 10.39
CA ALA A 44 -1.16 13.14 10.43
C ALA A 44 -0.66 12.52 11.74
N GLN A 45 -1.32 12.82 12.88
CA GLN A 45 -0.92 12.29 14.17
C GLN A 45 -1.26 10.79 14.25
N GLN A 46 -2.46 10.39 13.83
CA GLN A 46 -2.85 8.97 13.81
C GLN A 46 -1.99 8.18 12.83
N PHE A 47 -1.71 8.77 11.67
CA PHE A 47 -0.87 8.18 10.64
C PHE A 47 0.58 7.98 11.11
N GLU A 48 1.11 8.85 11.96
CA GLU A 48 2.48 8.71 12.50
C GLU A 48 2.66 7.42 13.31
N TYR A 49 1.62 7.01 14.05
CA TYR A 49 1.66 5.85 14.96
C TYR A 49 1.08 4.56 14.38
N VAL A 50 0.39 4.60 13.24
CA VAL A 50 -0.05 3.37 12.59
C VAL A 50 1.17 2.61 12.05
N ASP A 51 1.21 1.31 12.31
CA ASP A 51 2.27 0.45 11.78
C ASP A 51 2.26 0.47 10.25
N LYS A 52 3.46 0.44 9.68
CA LYS A 52 3.69 0.25 8.25
C LYS A 52 4.65 -0.91 8.08
N ALA A 53 4.45 -1.75 7.09
CA ALA A 53 5.34 -2.87 6.80
C ALA A 53 5.64 -2.94 5.31
N TYR A 54 6.93 -3.06 5.00
CA TYR A 54 7.37 -3.42 3.67
C TYR A 54 7.11 -4.91 3.42
N VAL A 55 6.49 -5.22 2.28
CA VAL A 55 6.21 -6.57 1.80
C VAL A 55 7.12 -6.86 0.61
N PRO A 56 8.08 -7.79 0.73
CA PRO A 56 8.93 -8.19 -0.39
C PRO A 56 8.12 -8.68 -1.59
N ARG A 57 8.49 -8.21 -2.79
CA ARG A 57 7.80 -8.56 -4.04
C ARG A 57 7.70 -10.07 -4.26
N GLY A 58 8.73 -10.82 -3.87
CA GLY A 58 8.78 -12.28 -4.00
C GLY A 58 7.66 -13.03 -3.27
N LEU A 59 6.95 -12.41 -2.32
CA LEU A 59 5.82 -13.03 -1.63
C LEU A 59 4.55 -13.11 -2.48
N PHE A 60 4.46 -12.30 -3.54
CA PHE A 60 3.25 -12.22 -4.37
C PHE A 60 3.50 -12.24 -5.87
N GLN A 61 4.74 -12.02 -6.30
CA GLN A 61 5.11 -12.07 -7.71
C GLN A 61 4.62 -13.38 -8.35
N ARG A 62 3.89 -13.25 -9.46
CA ARG A 62 3.30 -14.33 -10.26
C ARG A 62 2.26 -15.18 -9.51
N SER A 63 1.82 -14.77 -8.33
CA SER A 63 0.70 -15.41 -7.64
C SER A 63 -0.61 -15.10 -8.36
N ARG A 64 -1.47 -16.11 -8.46
CA ARG A 64 -2.84 -15.97 -8.96
C ARG A 64 -3.89 -16.20 -7.87
N GLU A 65 -3.43 -16.39 -6.63
CA GLU A 65 -4.25 -16.70 -5.46
C GLU A 65 -4.26 -15.53 -4.49
N ASP A 66 -5.13 -15.61 -3.47
CA ASP A 66 -5.15 -14.66 -2.38
C ASP A 66 -3.90 -14.80 -1.50
N VAL A 67 -2.97 -13.87 -1.66
CA VAL A 67 -1.69 -13.82 -0.93
C VAL A 67 -1.81 -13.25 0.48
N THR A 68 -2.98 -12.76 0.89
CA THR A 68 -3.19 -12.12 2.21
C THR A 68 -2.70 -12.99 3.38
N PRO A 69 -3.04 -14.30 3.47
CA PRO A 69 -2.56 -15.14 4.57
C PRO A 69 -1.03 -15.29 4.61
N ALA A 70 -0.38 -15.39 3.45
CA ALA A 70 1.06 -15.53 3.35
C ALA A 70 1.79 -14.25 3.80
N ILE A 71 1.26 -13.09 3.41
CA ILE A 71 1.79 -11.79 3.82
C ILE A 71 1.58 -11.56 5.33
N TRP A 72 0.40 -11.90 5.85
CA TRP A 72 0.12 -11.80 7.28
C TRP A 72 1.05 -12.67 8.12
N ASP A 73 1.31 -13.89 7.66
CA ASP A 73 2.26 -14.80 8.30
C ASP A 73 3.70 -14.27 8.22
N TYR A 74 4.12 -13.73 7.07
CA TYR A 74 5.42 -13.06 6.94
C TYR A 74 5.57 -11.90 7.94
N ILE A 75 4.59 -10.99 8.03
CA ILE A 75 4.63 -9.85 8.96
C ILE A 75 4.68 -10.34 10.40
N SER A 76 3.82 -11.29 10.76
CA SER A 76 3.74 -11.80 12.14
C SER A 76 5.03 -12.49 12.59
N ARG A 77 5.72 -13.18 11.67
CA ARG A 77 6.99 -13.87 11.94
C ARG A 77 8.18 -12.90 12.03
N ASN A 78 8.24 -11.90 11.14
CA ASN A 78 9.42 -11.03 11.02
C ASN A 78 9.32 -9.75 11.86
N PHE A 79 8.12 -9.29 12.19
CA PHE A 79 7.87 -8.06 12.93
C PHE A 79 7.00 -8.32 14.17
N PRO A 80 7.57 -8.93 15.24
CA PRO A 80 6.80 -9.25 16.44
C PRO A 80 6.12 -8.02 17.05
N GLY A 81 4.82 -8.12 17.32
CA GLY A 81 4.01 -7.04 17.87
C GLY A 81 3.28 -6.19 16.83
N VAL A 82 3.59 -6.34 15.54
CA VAL A 82 2.85 -5.72 14.44
C VAL A 82 1.63 -6.56 14.11
N ASN A 83 0.45 -5.94 14.04
CA ASN A 83 -0.78 -6.62 13.63
C ASN A 83 -1.05 -6.39 12.14
N PRO A 84 -0.86 -7.40 11.27
CA PRO A 84 -0.95 -7.21 9.81
C PRO A 84 -2.32 -6.73 9.32
N ALA A 85 -3.40 -7.00 10.06
CA ALA A 85 -4.73 -6.47 9.73
C ALA A 85 -4.82 -4.95 9.94
N LYS A 86 -3.98 -4.37 10.82
CA LYS A 86 -3.96 -2.94 11.17
C LYS A 86 -2.64 -2.25 10.77
N THR A 87 -2.00 -2.75 9.72
CA THR A 87 -0.71 -2.25 9.24
C THR A 87 -0.84 -1.84 7.79
N LEU A 88 -0.42 -0.62 7.45
CA LEU A 88 -0.29 -0.20 6.06
C LEU A 88 0.80 -1.02 5.38
N LEU A 89 0.48 -1.63 4.24
CA LEU A 89 1.43 -2.48 3.54
C LEU A 89 2.04 -1.72 2.38
N ILE A 90 3.35 -1.75 2.25
CA ILE A 90 4.09 -1.02 1.23
C ILE A 90 4.88 -2.03 0.42
N SER A 91 4.85 -1.92 -0.89
CA SER A 91 5.69 -2.74 -1.74
C SER A 91 5.93 -2.06 -3.08
N TYR A 92 6.83 -2.60 -3.85
CA TYR A 92 6.84 -2.31 -5.27
C TYR A 92 5.68 -3.01 -5.96
N ILE A 93 5.18 -2.43 -7.05
CA ILE A 93 4.27 -3.11 -7.98
C ILE A 93 5.04 -4.29 -8.60
N GLU A 94 4.34 -5.37 -8.92
CA GLU A 94 4.92 -6.61 -9.48
C GLU A 94 5.86 -6.37 -10.66
N GLU A 95 5.52 -5.42 -11.52
CA GLU A 95 6.33 -5.03 -12.67
C GLU A 95 6.82 -3.58 -12.56
N GLY A 96 8.14 -3.39 -12.65
CA GLY A 96 8.80 -2.08 -12.69
C GLY A 96 9.12 -1.46 -11.32
N PRO A 97 9.72 -0.25 -11.29
CA PRO A 97 10.25 0.35 -10.05
C PRO A 97 9.20 1.13 -9.24
N ARG A 98 7.92 1.09 -9.63
CA ARG A 98 6.87 1.87 -8.96
C ARG A 98 6.48 1.23 -7.64
N MET A 99 6.21 2.06 -6.64
CA MET A 99 5.68 1.63 -5.35
C MET A 99 4.16 1.75 -5.29
N GLN A 100 3.58 0.94 -4.42
CA GLN A 100 2.18 0.96 -4.02
C GLN A 100 2.08 0.86 -2.51
N MET A 101 0.97 1.37 -1.98
CA MET A 101 0.55 1.14 -0.60
C MET A 101 -0.83 0.48 -0.62
N LEU A 102 -1.05 -0.42 0.33
CA LEU A 102 -2.35 -0.98 0.64
C LEU A 102 -2.79 -0.52 2.02
N ILE A 103 -4.01 0.01 2.08
CA ILE A 103 -4.76 0.29 3.30
C ILE A 103 -5.65 -0.92 3.58
N PRO A 104 -5.34 -1.76 4.60
CA PRO A 104 -6.24 -2.85 5.00
C PRO A 104 -7.63 -2.34 5.38
N PHE A 105 -8.65 -3.17 5.20
CA PHE A 105 -10.02 -2.80 5.49
C PHE A 105 -10.23 -2.37 6.96
N ASP A 106 -9.55 -3.00 7.92
CA ASP A 106 -9.65 -2.64 9.33
C ASP A 106 -9.15 -1.23 9.65
N LEU A 107 -8.39 -0.58 8.75
CA LEU A 107 -7.95 0.80 8.89
C LEU A 107 -8.92 1.81 8.26
N LEU A 108 -9.96 1.36 7.57
CA LEU A 108 -10.98 2.24 6.99
C LEU A 108 -11.91 2.82 8.07
N ASN A 109 -12.37 4.05 7.85
CA ASN A 109 -13.28 4.73 8.78
C ASN A 109 -14.55 3.93 9.07
N ALA A 110 -15.10 3.27 8.05
CA ALA A 110 -16.30 2.42 8.17
C ALA A 110 -16.11 1.26 9.17
N ASN A 111 -14.86 0.85 9.41
CA ASN A 111 -14.49 -0.23 10.32
C ASN A 111 -13.87 0.29 11.64
N GLY A 112 -13.92 1.61 11.89
CA GLY A 112 -13.37 2.21 13.10
C GLY A 112 -11.83 2.25 13.11
N GLY A 113 -11.20 2.31 11.94
CA GLY A 113 -9.74 2.20 11.77
C GLY A 113 -8.90 3.36 12.32
N GLY A 114 -9.52 4.47 12.72
CA GLY A 114 -8.87 5.54 13.49
C GLY A 114 -8.00 6.51 12.68
N LEU A 115 -7.75 6.26 11.40
CA LEU A 115 -6.94 7.13 10.54
C LEU A 115 -7.66 8.43 10.09
N GLN A 116 -8.97 8.52 10.29
CA GLN A 116 -9.80 9.65 9.84
C GLN A 116 -9.59 9.95 8.35
N ILE A 117 -9.67 8.91 7.52
CA ILE A 117 -9.40 8.99 6.09
C ILE A 117 -10.41 9.92 5.41
N THR A 118 -9.94 10.87 4.63
CA THR A 118 -10.77 11.67 3.72
C THR A 118 -10.28 11.51 2.29
N VAL A 119 -11.16 11.76 1.33
CA VAL A 119 -10.85 11.60 -0.09
C VAL A 119 -11.33 12.82 -0.85
N GLU A 120 -10.45 13.38 -1.67
CA GLU A 120 -10.80 14.38 -2.69
C GLU A 120 -10.67 13.74 -4.06
N CYS A 121 -11.75 13.74 -4.85
CA CYS A 121 -11.75 13.18 -6.20
C CYS A 121 -12.19 14.22 -7.22
N GLU A 122 -11.59 14.17 -8.41
CA GLU A 122 -11.99 14.96 -9.58
C GLU A 122 -11.93 14.10 -10.85
N ASP A 123 -12.63 14.54 -11.88
CA ASP A 123 -12.72 13.88 -13.20
C ASP A 123 -11.50 14.18 -14.11
N SER A 124 -10.52 14.94 -13.61
CA SER A 124 -9.21 15.10 -14.25
C SER A 124 -8.10 15.33 -13.22
N GLU A 125 -6.90 14.87 -13.54
CA GLU A 125 -5.72 15.05 -12.69
C GLU A 125 -5.40 16.54 -12.45
N GLU A 126 -5.55 17.38 -13.48
CA GLU A 126 -5.32 18.83 -13.40
C GLU A 126 -6.23 19.49 -12.35
N LYS A 127 -7.53 19.18 -12.38
CA LYS A 127 -8.50 19.72 -11.41
C LYS A 127 -8.19 19.24 -10.00
N LEU A 128 -7.85 17.96 -9.84
CA LEU A 128 -7.47 17.44 -8.53
C LEU A 128 -6.24 18.15 -8.00
N ARG A 129 -5.18 18.28 -8.81
CA ARG A 129 -3.96 19.00 -8.43
C ARG A 129 -4.25 20.42 -8.00
N ASP A 130 -5.06 21.14 -8.76
CA ASP A 130 -5.44 22.52 -8.42
C ASP A 130 -6.22 22.60 -7.10
N LYS A 131 -7.01 21.58 -6.80
CA LYS A 131 -7.82 21.50 -5.58
C LYS A 131 -6.99 21.22 -4.33
N ILE A 132 -5.93 20.42 -4.43
CA ILE A 132 -5.14 19.94 -3.28
C ILE A 132 -3.77 20.61 -3.14
N LYS A 133 -3.41 21.53 -4.04
CA LYS A 133 -2.07 22.12 -4.12
C LYS A 133 -1.62 22.82 -2.84
N ASP A 134 -2.56 23.38 -2.08
CA ASP A 134 -2.23 24.09 -0.84
C ASP A 134 -1.91 23.10 0.30
N GLU A 135 -2.46 21.89 0.22
CA GLU A 135 -2.25 20.80 1.18
C GLU A 135 -0.99 19.98 0.89
N VAL A 136 -0.71 19.66 -0.39
CA VAL A 136 0.37 18.71 -0.75
C VAL A 136 1.56 19.36 -1.47
N GLY A 137 1.42 20.59 -1.97
CA GLY A 137 2.43 21.26 -2.79
C GLY A 137 2.43 20.83 -4.26
N GLU A 138 3.08 21.62 -5.11
CA GLU A 138 3.21 21.29 -6.54
C GLU A 138 4.10 20.04 -6.75
N GLY A 139 3.62 19.10 -7.56
CA GLY A 139 4.38 17.90 -7.90
C GLY A 139 4.54 16.88 -6.77
N ALA A 140 3.64 16.90 -5.78
CA ALA A 140 3.69 16.02 -4.61
C ALA A 140 3.84 14.53 -4.97
N GLU A 141 4.93 13.94 -4.49
CA GLU A 141 5.17 12.51 -4.44
C GLU A 141 5.45 12.13 -2.98
N VAL A 142 4.77 11.07 -2.52
CA VAL A 142 4.91 10.60 -1.15
C VAL A 142 6.16 9.72 -1.02
N ASP A 143 7.11 10.17 -0.21
CA ASP A 143 8.27 9.36 0.18
C ASP A 143 7.88 8.36 1.30
N TYR A 144 7.50 7.15 0.90
CA TYR A 144 7.19 6.06 1.83
C TYR A 144 8.34 5.71 2.77
N GLY A 145 9.60 5.93 2.37
CA GLY A 145 10.78 5.60 3.17
C GLY A 145 11.01 6.58 4.33
N SER A 146 10.43 7.78 4.24
CA SER A 146 10.52 8.81 5.28
C SER A 146 9.59 8.58 6.47
N TRP A 147 8.67 7.60 6.38
CA TRP A 147 7.60 7.41 7.34
C TRP A 147 8.07 6.74 8.65
N ARG A 148 7.51 7.21 9.76
CA ARG A 148 7.67 6.57 11.08
C ARG A 148 6.89 5.26 11.16
N SER A 149 7.38 4.37 12.04
CA SER A 149 6.78 3.06 12.31
C SER A 149 6.77 2.14 11.08
N LEU A 150 7.76 2.31 10.20
CA LEU A 150 8.01 1.43 9.05
C LEU A 150 8.90 0.25 9.47
N SER A 151 8.39 -0.96 9.23
CA SER A 151 9.10 -2.23 9.44
C SER A 151 9.56 -2.81 8.09
N GLY A 152 10.80 -3.28 8.05
CA GLY A 152 11.43 -3.82 6.84
C GLY A 152 12.22 -2.77 6.05
N GLU A 153 13.07 -3.25 5.15
CA GLU A 153 13.90 -2.42 4.27
C GLU A 153 13.41 -2.55 2.83
N PHE A 154 13.35 -1.43 2.11
CA PHE A 154 12.93 -1.45 0.72
C PHE A 154 14.00 -2.14 -0.14
N SER A 155 13.56 -3.12 -0.91
CA SER A 155 14.36 -3.79 -1.93
C SER A 155 13.54 -3.85 -3.22
N ASP A 156 14.06 -3.31 -4.31
CA ASP A 156 13.45 -3.42 -5.63
C ASP A 156 13.91 -4.67 -6.39
N VAL A 157 14.69 -5.53 -5.72
CA VAL A 157 15.22 -6.77 -6.29
C VAL A 157 14.05 -7.63 -6.70
N GLU A 158 13.86 -7.77 -8.02
CA GLU A 158 13.00 -8.80 -8.57
C GLU A 158 13.55 -10.13 -8.10
N SER A 159 12.68 -11.00 -7.57
CA SER A 159 13.08 -12.36 -7.25
C SER A 159 13.41 -13.08 -8.56
N ASP A 160 14.66 -13.00 -9.00
CA ASP A 160 15.17 -13.84 -10.08
C ASP A 160 15.11 -15.28 -9.56
N PRO A 161 14.34 -16.20 -10.19
CA PRO A 161 14.30 -17.59 -9.76
C PRO A 161 15.65 -18.26 -10.10
N GLY A 162 16.68 -17.96 -9.31
CA GLY A 162 18.04 -18.38 -9.60
C GLY A 162 19.14 -17.97 -8.61
N SER A 163 18.92 -17.06 -7.65
CA SER A 163 19.94 -16.78 -6.63
C SER A 163 19.89 -17.83 -5.51
N GLU A 164 20.94 -18.64 -5.41
CA GLU A 164 21.14 -19.66 -4.37
C GLU A 164 21.13 -19.12 -2.92
N GLU A 165 21.08 -17.79 -2.71
CA GLU A 165 21.07 -17.17 -1.39
C GLU A 165 19.69 -17.21 -0.71
N ASP A 166 18.58 -17.06 -1.45
CA ASP A 166 17.24 -17.04 -0.84
C ASP A 166 16.76 -18.44 -0.43
N LEU A 167 17.19 -19.47 -1.18
CA LEU A 167 16.97 -20.88 -0.81
C LEU A 167 17.78 -21.31 0.43
N ARG A 168 18.88 -20.61 0.76
CA ARG A 168 19.66 -20.89 1.98
C ARG A 168 19.01 -20.31 3.23
N LEU A 169 18.39 -19.13 3.14
CA LEU A 169 17.69 -18.51 4.26
C LEU A 169 16.37 -19.20 4.58
N ALA A 170 15.74 -19.86 3.61
CA ALA A 170 14.51 -20.64 3.82
C ALA A 170 14.73 -22.06 4.38
N ASN A 171 15.96 -22.59 4.35
CA ASN A 171 16.28 -23.98 4.76
C ASN A 171 17.34 -24.07 5.88
N ALA A 172 17.69 -22.96 6.52
CA ALA A 172 18.56 -22.97 7.70
C ALA A 172 17.72 -23.19 8.97
N GLU A 173 17.34 -24.45 9.21
CA GLU A 173 17.08 -24.97 10.56
C GLU A 173 18.40 -25.44 11.22
#